data_AF-A0A6B3EZM5-F1
#
_entry.id   AF-A0A6B3EZM5-F1
#
_cell.length_a   1.000
_cell.length_b   1.000
_cell.length_c   1.000
_cell.angle_alpha   90.00
_cell.angle_beta   90.00
_cell.angle_gamma   90.00
#
_symmetry.space_group_name_H-M   'P 1'
#
loop_
_entity.id
_entity.type
_entity.pdbx_description
1 polymer ?
#
loop_
_entity_poly.entity_id
_entity_poly.type
_entity_poly.pdbx_seq_one_letter_code
_entity_poly.pdbx_strand_id
1 'polypeptide(L)' 'MPFALYLLALAVFAMGTSEFMLAGLLPGLAPDLGVPVATAGLLTPAFAVGMIVGAPLVAVLARAWPRRACLL' A
#
# COMPACT_ATOMS: atom_id res chain seq x y z
N MET A 1 -23.28 -12.49 7.06
CA MET A 1 -21.99 -11.85 7.43
C MET A 1 -22.10 -10.34 7.23
N PRO A 2 -21.51 -9.51 8.09
CA PRO A 2 -21.65 -8.05 8.01
C PRO A 2 -21.07 -7.48 6.70
N PHE A 3 -21.79 -6.55 6.05
CA PHE A 3 -21.40 -5.94 4.77
C PHE A 3 -20.00 -5.30 4.80
N ALA A 4 -19.63 -4.73 5.95
CA ALA A 4 -18.32 -4.13 6.18
C ALA A 4 -17.15 -5.11 5.95
N LEU A 5 -17.34 -6.42 6.15
CA LEU A 5 -16.29 -7.41 5.88
C LEU A 5 -16.02 -7.57 4.38
N TYR A 6 -17.03 -7.46 3.53
CA TYR A 6 -16.82 -7.51 2.08
C TYR A 6 -16.08 -6.28 1.58
N LEU A 7 -16.40 -5.09 2.13
CA LEU A 7 -15.66 -3.86 1.84
C LEU A 7 -14.21 -3.96 2.31
N LEU A 8 -13.98 -4.49 3.51
CA LEU A 8 -12.63 -4.69 4.04
C LEU A 8 -11.85 -5.71 3.20
N ALA A 9 -12.49 -6.80 2.79
CA ALA A 9 -11.88 -7.80 1.92
C ALA A 9 -11.51 -7.20 0.56
N LEU A 10 -12.38 -6.38 -0.03
CA LEU A 10 -12.10 -5.68 -1.28
C LEU A 10 -10.92 -4.69 -1.12
N ALA A 11 -10.86 -3.97 -0.01
CA ALA A 11 -9.76 -3.03 0.27
C ALA A 11 -8.42 -3.76 0.40
N VAL A 12 -8.37 -4.86 1.17
CA VAL A 12 -7.16 -5.67 1.33
C VAL A 12 -6.77 -6.34 0.01
N PHE A 13 -7.74 -6.80 -0.77
CA PHE A 13 -7.51 -7.37 -2.10
C PHE A 13 -6.90 -6.35 -3.07
N ALA A 14 -7.47 -5.15 -3.15
CA ALA A 14 -6.97 -4.08 -3.99
C ALA A 14 -5.54 -3.67 -3.58
N MET A 15 -5.30 -3.51 -2.26
CA MET A 15 -3.99 -3.20 -1.71
C MET A 15 -2.95 -4.26 -2.10
N GLY A 16 -3.24 -5.55 -1.86
CA GLY A 16 -2.34 -6.63 -2.23
C GLY A 16 -2.08 -6.68 -3.74
N THR A 17 -3.12 -6.48 -4.55
CA THR A 17 -2.98 -6.46 -6.02
C THR A 17 -2.03 -5.34 -6.47
N SER A 18 -2.16 -4.14 -5.92
CA SER A 18 -1.26 -3.01 -6.25
C SER A 18 0.20 -3.29 -5.91
N GLU A 19 0.46 -3.96 -4.79
CA GLU A 19 1.83 -4.30 -4.36
C GLU A 19 2.49 -5.33 -5.29
N PHE A 20 1.77 -6.39 -5.66
CA PHE A 20 2.30 -7.43 -6.54
C PHE A 20 2.36 -6.98 -8.01
N MET A 21 1.46 -6.10 -8.45
CA MET A 21 1.46 -5.55 -9.80
C MET A 21 2.74 -4.76 -10.10
N LEU A 22 3.30 -4.06 -9.11
CA LEU A 22 4.54 -3.28 -9.26
C LEU A 22 5.68 -4.14 -9.81
N ALA A 23 5.84 -5.37 -9.32
CA ALA A 23 6.88 -6.29 -9.79
C ALA A 23 6.73 -6.65 -11.27
N GLY A 24 5.49 -6.73 -11.77
CA GLY A 24 5.20 -6.96 -13.20
C GLY A 24 5.41 -5.72 -14.07
N LEU A 25 5.28 -4.52 -13.50
CA LEU A 25 5.48 -3.24 -14.21
C LEU A 25 6.94 -2.78 -14.23
N LEU A 26 7.80 -3.32 -13.35
CA LEU A 26 9.22 -2.95 -13.26
C LEU A 26 9.97 -2.93 -14.60
N PRO A 27 9.82 -3.93 -15.50
CA PRO A 27 10.49 -3.91 -16.81
C PRO A 27 10.03 -2.76 -17.70
N GLY A 28 8.78 -2.30 -17.55
CA GLY A 28 8.24 -1.15 -18.27
C GLY A 28 8.63 0.19 -17.66
N LEU A 29 8.75 0.28 -16.33
CA LEU A 29 9.16 1.50 -15.62
C LEU A 29 10.67 1.77 -15.69
N ALA A 30 11.49 0.73 -15.78
CA ALA A 30 12.94 0.84 -15.87
C ALA A 30 13.43 1.77 -17.01
N PRO A 31 12.97 1.63 -18.27
CA PRO A 31 13.36 2.54 -19.35
C PRO A 31 12.85 3.98 -19.13
N ASP A 32 11.66 4.17 -18.55
CA ASP A 32 11.09 5.49 -18.27
C ASP A 32 11.88 6.25 -17.20
N LEU A 33 12.42 5.53 -16.23
CA LEU A 33 13.26 6.07 -15.15
C LEU A 33 14.75 6.14 -15.53
N GLY A 34 15.14 5.62 -16.70
CA GLY A 34 16.53 5.58 -17.16
C GLY A 34 17.46 4.70 -16.32
N VAL A 35 16.91 3.74 -15.58
CA VAL A 35 17.67 2.85 -14.67
C VAL A 35 17.47 1.38 -15.04
N PRO A 36 18.45 0.50 -14.77
CA PRO A 36 18.29 -0.92 -15.05
C PRO A 36 17.21 -1.52 -14.15
N VAL A 37 16.55 -2.58 -14.65
CA VAL A 37 15.46 -3.30 -13.94
C VAL A 37 15.88 -3.74 -12.54
N ALA A 38 17.15 -4.13 -12.37
CA ALA A 38 17.72 -4.50 -11.06
C ALA A 38 17.65 -3.35 -10.04
N THR A 39 17.92 -2.11 -10.46
CA THR A 39 17.83 -0.92 -9.60
C THR A 39 16.39 -0.53 -9.35
N ALA A 40 15.51 -0.63 -10.37
CA ALA A 40 14.08 -0.39 -10.18
C ALA A 40 13.48 -1.38 -9.15
N GLY A 41 13.99 -2.62 -9.07
CA GLY A 41 13.61 -3.60 -8.05
C GLY A 41 13.83 -3.15 -6.60
N LEU A 42 14.69 -2.15 -6.35
CA LEU A 42 14.88 -1.56 -5.02
C LEU A 42 13.67 -0.74 -4.54
N LEU A 43 12.74 -0.39 -5.43
CA LEU A 43 11.49 0.28 -5.07
C LEU A 43 10.62 -0.60 -4.16
N THR A 44 10.64 -1.93 -4.34
CA THR A 44 9.87 -2.87 -3.53
C THR A 44 10.27 -2.86 -2.04
N PRO A 45 11.54 -3.08 -1.66
CA PRO A 45 11.96 -2.98 -0.26
C PRO A 45 11.83 -1.56 0.30
N ALA A 46 12.04 -0.52 -0.52
CA ALA A 46 11.83 0.87 -0.09
C ALA A 46 10.35 1.12 0.28
N PHE A 47 9.41 0.62 -0.51
CA PHE A 47 7.98 0.64 -0.20
C PHE A 47 7.66 -0.14 1.08
N ALA A 48 8.23 -1.33 1.26
CA ALA A 48 8.03 -2.13 2.47
C ALA A 48 8.48 -1.40 3.74
N VAL A 49 9.63 -0.72 3.70
CA VAL A 49 10.09 0.15 4.80
C VAL A 49 9.11 1.30 5.03
N GLY A 50 8.63 1.92 3.95
CA GLY A 50 7.58 2.94 3.99
C GLY A 50 6.32 2.46 4.69
N MET A 51 5.86 1.23 4.44
CA MET A 51 4.70 0.65 5.12
C MET A 51 4.96 0.38 6.61
N ILE A 52 6.13 -0.18 6.95
CA ILE A 52 6.51 -0.47 8.34
C ILE A 52 6.47 0.79 9.20
N VAL A 53 6.87 1.93 8.64
CA VAL A 53 6.88 3.22 9.34
C VAL A 53 5.53 3.94 9.22
N GLY A 54 4.93 3.94 8.03
CA GLY A 54 3.71 4.66 7.73
C GLY A 54 2.49 4.10 8.46
N ALA A 55 2.33 2.78 8.53
CA ALA A 55 1.21 2.14 9.20
C ALA A 55 1.09 2.51 10.69
N PRO A 56 2.14 2.41 11.53
CA PRO A 56 2.06 2.82 12.93
C PRO A 56 1.89 4.33 13.08
N LEU A 57 2.51 5.14 12.22
CA LEU A 57 2.32 6.60 12.22
C LEU A 57 0.85 6.97 11.99
N VAL A 58 0.24 6.42 10.94
CA VAL A 58 -1.18 6.62 10.63
C VAL A 58 -2.06 6.08 11.75
N ALA A 59 -1.74 4.92 12.32
CA ALA A 59 -2.50 4.35 13.44
C ALA A 59 -2.47 5.24 14.69
N VAL A 60 -1.33 5.85 15.01
CA VAL A 60 -1.18 6.80 16.12
C VAL A 60 -1.97 8.09 15.85
N LEU A 61 -1.88 8.64 14.64
CA LEU A 61 -2.61 9.85 14.23
C LEU A 61 -4.13 9.61 14.23
N ALA A 62 -4.58 8.48 13.70
CA ALA A 62 -5.99 8.09 13.69
C ALA A 62 -6.54 7.84 15.10
N ARG A 63 -5.68 7.57 16.08
CA ARG A 63 -6.06 7.38 17.49
C ARG A 63 -6.60 8.66 18.13
N ALA A 64 -6.19 9.83 17.64
CA ALA A 64 -6.66 11.14 18.09
C ALA A 64 -8.01 11.55 17.47
N TRP A 65 -8.52 10.80 16.49
CA TRP A 65 -9.82 11.07 15.88
C TRP A 65 -10.96 10.51 16.73
N PRO A 66 -12.00 11.32 17.01
CA PRO A 66 -13.16 10.86 17.77
C PRO A 66 -13.88 9.76 17.00
N ARG A 67 -13.96 8.56 17.60
CA ARG A 67 -14.62 7.35 17.04
C ARG A 67 -16.06 7.57 16.54
N ARG A 68 -16.70 8.68 16.91
CA ARG A 68 -18.08 9.04 16.59
C ARG A 68 -18.27 9.76 15.25
N ALA A 69 -17.22 10.34 14.67
CA ALA A 69 -17.27 10.94 13.33
C ALA A 69 -16.99 9.91 12.20
N CYS A 70 -16.73 8.65 12.56
CA CYS A 70 -16.34 7.59 11.63
C CYS A 70 -17.45 6.54 11.41
N LEU A 71 -18.66 6.78 11.95
CA LEU A 71 -19.83 5.89 11.87
C LEU A 71 -21.01 6.48 11.06
N LEU A 72 -20.83 7.67 10.48
CA LEU A 72 -21.73 8.31 9.50
C LEU A 72 -20.92 8.65 8.26
#